data_AF-A0A5B7AT21-F1
#
_entry.id   AF-A0A5B7AT21-F1
#
_cell.length_a   1.000
_cell.length_b   1.000
_cell.length_c   1.000
_cell.angle_alpha   90.00
_cell.angle_beta   90.00
_cell.angle_gamma   90.00
#
_symmetry.space_group_name_H-M   'P 1'
#
loop_
_entity.id
_entity.type
_entity.pdbx_description
1 polymer ?
#
loop_
_entity_poly.entity_id
_entity_poly.type
_entity_poly.pdbx_seq_one_letter_code
_entity_poly.pdbx_strand_id
1 'polypeptide(L)'
;MCPDAQSDLVFTNYICFMDSLIDNPEDVKKLRSAKILQNCLHSDDDVAKLFNEIGANLVSVPFVHQYEQLIEEIQEDYENKKMRYMADFRAEHWKNPCTIFALIAAGILLILTGFQTYFQIWSS
;
A
#
# COMPACT_ATOMS: atom_id res chain seq x y z
N MET A 1 2.97 -25.88 8.21
CA MET A 1 3.76 -24.66 8.02
C MET A 1 4.47 -24.34 9.32
N CYS A 2 5.81 -24.30 9.34
CA CYS A 2 6.56 -23.87 10.51
C CYS A 2 6.40 -22.34 10.66
N PRO A 3 6.00 -21.82 11.84
CA PRO A 3 5.79 -20.39 12.05
C PRO A 3 7.07 -19.56 11.89
N ASP A 4 8.23 -20.19 12.05
CA ASP A 4 9.55 -19.56 12.01
C ASP A 4 9.89 -19.02 10.60
N ALA A 5 9.45 -19.73 9.56
CA ALA A 5 9.67 -19.29 8.18
C ALA A 5 8.93 -17.99 7.86
N GLN A 6 7.75 -17.75 8.46
CA GLN A 6 6.98 -16.54 8.17
C GLN A 6 7.60 -15.29 8.83
N SER A 7 8.14 -15.43 10.03
CA SER A 7 8.83 -14.33 10.72
C SER A 7 10.13 -13.93 10.02
N ASP A 8 10.89 -14.91 9.54
CA ASP A 8 12.15 -14.67 8.83
C ASP A 8 11.92 -13.91 7.51
N LEU A 9 10.80 -14.19 6.84
CA LEU A 9 10.40 -13.50 5.61
C LEU A 9 9.97 -12.05 5.86
N VAL A 10 9.17 -11.81 6.90
CA VAL A 10 8.76 -10.45 7.27
C VAL A 10 9.98 -9.61 7.65
N PHE A 11 10.91 -10.20 8.40
CA PHE A 11 12.16 -9.57 8.79
C PHE A 11 13.03 -9.23 7.56
N THR A 12 13.23 -10.19 6.66
CA THR A 12 14.01 -10.02 5.43
C THR A 12 13.43 -8.92 4.54
N ASN A 13 12.11 -8.91 4.32
CA ASN A 13 11.46 -7.91 3.48
C ASN A 13 11.56 -6.50 4.08
N TYR A 14 11.41 -6.39 5.40
CA TYR A 14 11.60 -5.12 6.11
C TYR A 14 13.04 -4.61 5.96
N ILE A 15 14.04 -5.47 6.10
CA ILE A 15 15.45 -5.11 5.94
C ILE A 15 15.75 -4.66 4.50
N CYS A 16 15.30 -5.37 3.47
CA CYS A 16 15.49 -4.95 2.07
C CYS A 16 14.80 -3.61 1.76
N PHE A 17 13.60 -3.39 2.30
CA PHE A 17 12.90 -2.11 2.16
C PHE A 17 13.69 -0.96 2.81
N MET A 18 14.24 -1.17 4.00
CA MET A 18 15.02 -0.16 4.70
C MET A 18 16.37 0.11 4.01
N ASP A 19 17.02 -0.92 3.47
CA ASP A 19 18.23 -0.81 2.64
C ASP A 19 17.97 0.05 1.38
N SER A 20 16.85 -0.19 0.69
CA SER A 20 16.45 0.60 -0.49
C SER A 20 16.20 2.09 -0.18
N LEU A 21 15.88 2.42 1.07
CA LEU A 21 15.62 3.78 1.53
C LEU A 21 16.86 4.48 2.10
N ILE A 22 17.89 3.73 2.48
CA ILE A 22 19.05 4.23 3.23
C ILE A 22 20.32 3.92 2.45
N ASP A 23 20.74 4.85 1.61
CA ASP A 23 22.01 4.72 0.88
C ASP A 23 23.13 5.52 1.57
N ASN A 24 22.76 6.64 2.21
CA ASN A 24 23.69 7.54 2.88
C ASN A 24 23.15 8.06 4.24
N PRO A 25 24.02 8.69 5.06
CA PRO A 25 23.63 9.19 6.39
C PRO A 25 22.55 10.29 6.34
N GLU A 26 22.45 11.04 5.25
CA GLU A 26 21.41 12.07 5.12
C GLU A 26 20.01 11.46 4.99
N ASP A 27 19.90 10.30 4.35
CA ASP A 27 18.63 9.60 4.23
C ASP A 27 18.16 9.04 5.58
N VAL A 28 19.09 8.56 6.41
CA VAL A 28 18.82 8.22 7.82
C VAL A 28 18.28 9.43 8.58
N LYS A 29 18.89 10.60 8.38
CA LYS A 29 18.48 11.85 9.03
C LYS A 29 17.06 12.27 8.60
N LYS A 30 16.72 12.14 7.32
CA LYS A 30 15.37 12.40 6.79
C LYS A 30 14.36 11.42 7.39
N LEU A 31 14.64 10.13 7.38
CA LEU A 31 13.74 9.10 7.94
C LEU A 31 13.51 9.28 9.45
N ARG A 32 14.54 9.71 10.18
CA ARG A 32 14.41 10.09 11.60
C ARG A 32 13.56 11.33 11.79
N SER A 33 13.77 12.36 10.99
CA SER A 33 12.96 13.58 11.05
C SER A 33 11.48 13.32 10.77
N ALA A 34 11.20 12.36 9.88
CA ALA A 34 9.86 11.86 9.56
C ALA A 34 9.30 10.88 10.61
N LYS A 35 10.07 10.54 11.65
CA LYS A 35 9.73 9.54 12.69
C LYS A 35 9.45 8.14 12.15
N ILE A 36 9.97 7.82 10.97
CA ILE A 36 9.89 6.49 10.35
C ILE A 36 10.99 5.58 10.91
N LEU A 37 12.17 6.16 11.20
CA LEU A 37 13.32 5.44 11.74
C LEU A 37 13.69 5.99 13.12
N GLN A 38 13.70 5.12 14.13
CA GLN A 38 14.26 5.44 15.43
C GLN A 38 15.73 5.05 15.46
N ASN A 39 16.62 6.02 15.63
CA ASN A 39 18.04 5.74 15.72
C ASN A 39 18.40 5.25 17.12
N CYS A 40 18.84 4.00 17.20
CA CYS A 40 19.38 3.37 18.40
C CYS A 40 20.92 3.27 18.38
N LEU A 41 21.56 3.71 17.29
CA LEU A 41 23.02 3.75 17.13
C LEU A 41 23.59 5.14 17.42
N HIS A 42 24.90 5.20 17.61
CA HIS A 42 25.60 6.41 18.03
C HIS A 42 25.65 7.49 16.92
N SER A 43 25.79 7.09 15.64
CA SER A 43 25.75 8.00 14.49
C SER A 43 24.79 7.55 13.38
N ASP A 44 24.33 8.51 12.58
CA ASP A 44 23.55 8.30 11.36
C ASP A 44 24.37 7.53 10.31
N ASP A 45 25.69 7.72 10.31
CA ASP A 45 26.64 6.96 9.49
C ASP A 45 26.66 5.47 9.84
N ASP A 46 26.60 5.15 11.14
CA ASP A 46 26.61 3.76 11.60
C ASP A 46 25.33 3.03 11.17
N VAL A 47 24.20 3.75 11.17
CA VAL A 47 22.91 3.23 10.69
C VAL A 47 22.97 2.97 9.19
N ALA A 48 23.46 3.93 8.40
CA ALA A 48 23.56 3.77 6.96
C ALA A 48 24.46 2.60 6.58
N LYS A 49 25.61 2.50 7.25
CA LYS A 49 26.56 1.41 7.04
C LYS A 49 25.97 0.05 7.40
N LEU A 50 25.25 -0.05 8.52
CA LEU A 50 24.60 -1.29 8.95
C LEU A 50 23.59 -1.79 7.91
N PHE A 51 22.71 -0.92 7.43
CA PHE A 51 21.69 -1.33 6.44
C PHE A 51 22.34 -1.71 5.11
N ASN A 52 23.28 -0.90 4.59
CA ASN A 52 24.01 -1.21 3.35
C ASN A 52 24.80 -2.53 3.43
N GLU A 53 25.45 -2.81 4.56
CA GLU A 53 26.17 -4.08 4.75
C GLU A 53 25.22 -5.26 4.84
N ILE A 54 24.09 -5.13 5.53
CA ILE A 54 23.10 -6.19 5.63
C ILE A 54 22.40 -6.43 4.29
N GLY A 55 22.00 -5.37 3.57
CA GLY A 55 21.38 -5.46 2.25
C GLY A 55 22.30 -6.10 1.21
N ALA A 56 23.56 -5.68 1.15
CA ALA A 56 24.56 -6.30 0.27
C ALA A 56 24.77 -7.78 0.60
N ASN A 57 24.77 -8.15 1.88
CA ASN A 57 24.88 -9.56 2.28
C ASN A 57 23.60 -10.34 1.95
N LEU A 58 22.41 -9.75 2.09
CA LEU A 58 21.14 -10.39 1.74
C LEU A 58 21.03 -10.70 0.24
N VAL A 59 21.44 -9.77 -0.62
CA VAL A 59 21.48 -9.97 -2.08
C VAL A 59 22.40 -11.14 -2.46
N SER A 60 23.41 -11.44 -1.64
CA SER A 60 24.33 -12.57 -1.86
C SER A 60 23.80 -13.93 -1.37
N VAL A 61 22.67 -13.98 -0.66
CA VAL A 61 22.13 -15.22 -0.12
C VAL A 61 21.26 -15.92 -1.18
N PRO A 62 21.47 -17.22 -1.47
CA PRO A 62 20.62 -18.00 -2.38
C PRO A 62 19.14 -18.10 -1.96
N PHE A 63 18.80 -17.61 -0.75
CA PHE A 63 17.43 -17.47 -0.27
C PHE A 63 16.62 -16.43 -1.07
N VAL A 64 17.27 -15.39 -1.60
CA VAL A 64 16.61 -14.37 -2.44
C VAL A 64 16.07 -15.00 -3.72
N HIS A 65 16.81 -15.93 -4.33
CA HIS A 65 16.35 -16.62 -5.54
C HIS A 65 15.20 -17.60 -5.30
N GLN A 66 15.22 -18.33 -4.17
CA GLN A 66 14.06 -19.14 -3.76
C GLN A 66 12.86 -18.26 -3.40
N TYR A 67 13.10 -17.05 -2.91
CA TYR A 67 12.06 -16.11 -2.52
C TYR A 67 11.49 -15.33 -3.71
N GLU A 68 12.28 -15.04 -4.75
CA GLU A 68 11.79 -14.50 -6.02
C GLU A 68 10.74 -15.41 -6.63
N GLN A 69 11.00 -16.72 -6.71
CA GLN A 69 10.03 -17.68 -7.24
C GLN A 69 8.74 -17.73 -6.42
N LEU A 70 8.85 -17.67 -5.09
CA LEU A 70 7.69 -17.64 -4.19
C LEU A 70 6.92 -16.31 -4.28
N ILE A 71 7.61 -15.18 -4.41
CA ILE A 71 6.98 -13.87 -4.61
C ILE A 71 6.29 -13.82 -5.96
N GLU A 72 6.93 -14.31 -7.03
CA GLU A 72 6.36 -14.36 -8.38
C GLU A 72 5.09 -15.23 -8.39
N GLU A 73 5.13 -16.42 -7.77
CA GLU A 73 3.96 -17.31 -7.66
C GLU A 73 2.82 -16.66 -6.86
N ILE A 74 3.14 -16.00 -5.74
CA ILE A 74 2.15 -15.27 -4.94
C ILE A 74 1.58 -14.06 -5.69
N GLN A 75 2.42 -13.33 -6.44
CA GLN A 75 1.99 -12.18 -7.22
C GLN A 75 1.10 -12.61 -8.38
N GLU A 76 1.45 -13.69 -9.09
CA GLU A 76 0.63 -14.23 -10.18
C GLU A 76 -0.73 -14.71 -9.67
N ASP A 77 -0.76 -15.42 -8.54
CA ASP A 77 -2.00 -15.84 -7.89
C ASP A 77 -2.84 -14.65 -7.42
N TYR A 78 -2.21 -13.62 -6.84
CA TYR A 78 -2.88 -12.42 -6.37
C TYR A 78 -3.44 -11.59 -7.55
N GLU A 79 -2.66 -11.40 -8.62
CA GLU A 79 -3.10 -10.69 -9.82
C GLU A 79 -4.23 -11.44 -10.53
N ASN A 80 -4.13 -12.76 -10.70
CA ASN A 80 -5.19 -13.57 -11.28
C ASN A 80 -6.47 -13.50 -10.45
N LYS A 81 -6.36 -13.58 -9.12
CA LYS A 81 -7.51 -13.48 -8.22
C LYS A 81 -8.11 -12.07 -8.25
N LYS A 82 -7.29 -11.02 -8.26
CA LYS A 82 -7.72 -9.62 -8.39
C LYS A 82 -8.40 -9.37 -9.74
N MET A 83 -7.86 -9.89 -10.83
CA MET A 83 -8.43 -9.78 -12.17
C MET A 83 -9.78 -10.49 -12.23
N ARG A 84 -9.91 -11.65 -11.60
CA ARG A 84 -11.17 -12.38 -11.47
C ARG A 84 -12.20 -11.63 -10.62
N TYR A 85 -11.81 -11.10 -9.47
CA TYR A 85 -12.68 -10.25 -8.65
C TYR A 85 -13.09 -8.97 -9.37
N MET A 86 -12.19 -8.33 -10.14
CA MET A 86 -12.54 -7.18 -10.97
C MET A 86 -13.48 -7.55 -12.11
N ALA A 87 -13.33 -8.73 -12.70
CA ALA A 87 -14.22 -9.23 -13.74
C ALA A 87 -15.62 -9.53 -13.18
N ASP A 88 -15.70 -10.23 -12.04
CA ASP A 88 -16.95 -10.53 -11.34
C ASP A 88 -17.62 -9.24 -10.86
N PHE A 89 -16.86 -8.32 -10.26
CA PHE A 89 -17.36 -7.00 -9.86
C PHE A 89 -17.85 -6.21 -11.07
N ARG A 90 -17.13 -6.20 -12.20
CA ARG A 90 -17.58 -5.53 -13.42
C ARG A 90 -18.86 -6.15 -13.95
N ALA A 91 -18.97 -7.47 -13.98
CA ALA A 91 -20.15 -8.19 -14.47
C ALA A 91 -21.39 -7.95 -13.59
N GLU A 92 -21.20 -7.90 -12.27
CA GLU A 92 -22.30 -7.72 -11.31
C GLU A 92 -22.69 -6.24 -11.16
N HIS A 93 -21.70 -5.34 -11.15
CA HIS A 93 -21.92 -3.89 -11.05
C HIS A 93 -22.53 -3.30 -12.32
N TRP A 94 -22.30 -3.89 -13.50
CA TRP A 94 -22.94 -3.47 -14.76
C TRP A 94 -24.37 -3.98 -14.94
N LYS A 95 -24.87 -4.83 -14.03
CA LYS A 95 -26.24 -5.32 -14.07
C LYS A 95 -27.25 -4.34 -13.44
N ASN A 96 -26.82 -3.49 -12.49
CA ASN A 96 -27.64 -2.46 -11.82
C ASN A 96 -27.01 -1.05 -11.69
N PRO A 97 -26.09 -0.59 -12.57
CA PRO A 97 -25.40 0.69 -12.38
C PRO A 97 -26.38 1.85 -12.57
N CYS A 98 -27.29 1.75 -13.55
CA CYS A 98 -28.25 2.80 -13.87
C CYS A 98 -29.21 3.11 -12.71
N THR A 99 -29.59 2.11 -11.91
CA THR A 99 -30.49 2.30 -10.76
C THR A 99 -29.81 3.09 -9.64
N ILE A 100 -28.52 2.82 -9.40
CA ILE A 100 -27.72 3.56 -8.41
C ILE A 100 -27.53 5.01 -8.86
N PHE A 101 -27.17 5.24 -10.13
CA PHE A 101 -27.07 6.60 -10.68
C PHE A 101 -28.42 7.33 -10.67
N ALA A 102 -29.53 6.64 -10.96
CA ALA A 102 -30.87 7.22 -10.89
C ALA A 102 -31.26 7.64 -9.48
N LEU A 103 -30.92 6.83 -8.46
CA LEU A 103 -31.13 7.17 -7.05
C LEU A 103 -30.31 8.40 -6.63
N ILE A 104 -29.04 8.47 -7.02
CA ILE A 104 -28.17 9.62 -6.74
C ILE A 104 -28.73 10.88 -7.42
N ALA A 105 -29.08 10.79 -8.70
CA ALA A 105 -29.66 11.91 -9.45
C ALA A 105 -30.98 12.40 -8.84
N ALA A 106 -31.86 11.48 -8.44
CA ALA A 106 -33.11 11.81 -7.76
C ALA A 106 -32.88 12.50 -6.40
N GLY A 107 -31.88 12.04 -5.62
CA GLY A 107 -31.49 12.69 -4.37
C GLY A 107 -30.98 14.11 -4.58
N ILE A 108 -30.11 14.34 -5.58
CA ILE A 108 -29.61 15.68 -5.95
C ILE A 108 -30.77 16.59 -6.35
N LEU A 109 -31.71 16.09 -7.16
CA LEU A 109 -32.90 16.84 -7.57
C LEU A 109 -33.78 17.23 -6.37
N LEU A 110 -33.99 16.32 -5.42
CA LEU A 110 -34.75 16.61 -4.19
C LEU A 110 -34.09 17.71 -3.35
N ILE A 111 -32.76 17.65 -3.19
CA ILE A 111 -31.99 18.66 -2.43
C ILE A 111 -32.10 20.02 -3.12
N LEU A 112 -31.91 20.07 -4.45
CA LEU A 112 -32.05 21.30 -5.25
C LEU A 112 -33.45 21.89 -5.14
N THR A 113 -34.48 21.07 -5.24
CA THR A 113 -35.89 21.50 -5.15
C THR A 113 -36.21 22.05 -3.76
N GLY A 114 -35.71 21.40 -2.71
CA GLY A 114 -35.84 21.88 -1.33
C GLY A 114 -35.16 23.24 -1.13
N PHE A 115 -33.95 23.39 -1.66
CA PHE A 115 -33.22 24.64 -1.62
C PHE A 115 -33.95 25.76 -2.38
N GLN A 116 -34.44 25.47 -3.60
CA GLN A 116 -35.20 26.44 -4.40
C GLN A 116 -36.48 26.91 -3.68
N THR A 117 -37.20 25.98 -3.05
CA THR A 117 -38.42 26.30 -2.29
C THR A 117 -38.11 27.14 -1.06
N TYR A 118 -37.03 26.81 -0.33
CA TYR A 118 -36.57 27.57 0.83
C TYR A 118 -36.22 29.03 0.45
N PHE A 119 -35.46 29.22 -0.62
CA PHE A 119 -35.11 30.56 -1.10
C PHE A 119 -36.32 31.33 -1.61
N GLN A 120 -37.25 30.70 -2.33
CA GLN A 120 -38.49 31.35 -2.76
C GLN A 120 -39.35 31.85 -1.60
N ILE A 121 -39.45 31.07 -0.52
CA ILE A 121 -40.21 31.46 0.68
C ILE A 121 -39.51 32.60 1.41
N TRP A 122 -38.18 32.57 1.49
CA TRP A 122 -37.42 33.63 2.17
C TRP A 122 -37.32 34.93 1.35
N SER A 123 -37.35 34.84 0.01
CA SER A 123 -37.27 36.00 -0.90
C SER A 123 -38.63 36.61 -1.25
N SER A 124 -39.74 36.07 -0.73
CA SER A 124 -41.10 36.60 -0.89
C SER A 124 -41.54 37.39 0.34
#